data_AF-A0A9X1TZL6-F1
#
_entry.id   AF-A0A9X1TZL6-F1
#
_cell.length_a   1.000
_cell.length_b   1.000
_cell.length_c   1.000
_cell.angle_alpha   90.00
_cell.angle_beta   90.00
_cell.angle_gamma   90.00
#
_symmetry.space_group_name_H-M   'P 1'
#
loop_
_entity.id
_entity.type
_entity.pdbx_description
1 polymer ?
#
loop_
_entity_poly.entity_id
_entity_poly.type
_entity_poly.pdbx_seq_one_letter_code
_entity_poly.pdbx_strand_id
1 'polypeptide(L)'
;MLFQILLQAAEQSGAGLAVFGAAIGAGLAAIGAGLGIGRIGGSAVEGIARQPEAAGAIQTAMLIIAALIEAVALFAAVICLLISFKL
;
A
#
# COMPACT_ATOMS: atom_id res chain seq x y z
N MET A 1 -31.65 4.74 30.27
CA MET A 1 -30.46 5.59 30.00
C MET A 1 -29.18 4.99 30.56
N LEU A 2 -29.12 4.63 31.85
CA LEU A 2 -27.93 3.98 32.45
C LEU A 2 -27.49 2.70 31.72
N PHE A 3 -28.43 1.83 31.34
CA PHE A 3 -28.13 0.60 30.60
C PHE A 3 -27.55 0.86 29.19
N GLN A 4 -27.96 1.96 28.54
CA GLN A 4 -27.43 2.36 27.23
C GLN A 4 -26.02 2.96 27.36
N ILE A 5 -25.77 3.73 28.41
CA ILE A 5 -24.44 4.27 28.73
C ILE A 5 -23.46 3.13 29.04
N LEU A 6 -23.88 2.12 29.81
CA LEU A 6 -23.05 0.96 30.12
C LEU A 6 -22.73 0.12 28.88
N LEU A 7 -23.69 -0.02 27.96
CA LEU A 7 -23.49 -0.73 26.70
C LEU A 7 -22.51 0.04 25.77
N GLN A 8 -22.68 1.35 25.65
CA GLN A 8 -21.82 2.21 24.84
C GLN A 8 -20.38 2.28 25.40
N ALA A 9 -20.22 2.28 26.73
CA ALA A 9 -18.92 2.21 27.39
C ALA A 9 -18.18 0.88 27.13
N ALA A 10 -18.91 -0.22 26.91
CA ALA A 10 -18.32 -1.52 26.57
C ALA A 10 -17.82 -1.58 25.10
N GLU A 11 -18.37 -0.78 24.19
CA GLU A 11 -17.98 -0.75 22.77
C GLU A 11 -16.81 0.21 22.46
N GLN A 12 -16.53 1.19 23.34
CA GLN A 12 -15.60 2.29 23.06
C GLN A 12 -14.10 1.90 23.00
N SER A 13 -13.75 0.64 23.25
CA SER A 13 -12.35 0.20 23.38
C SER A 13 -11.66 -0.21 22.06
N GLY A 14 -12.40 -0.39 20.96
CA GLY A 14 -11.85 -0.95 19.70
C GLY A 14 -11.23 0.06 18.73
N ALA A 15 -11.62 1.34 18.81
CA ALA A 15 -11.27 2.32 17.78
C ALA A 15 -9.77 2.65 17.73
N GLY A 16 -9.14 2.85 18.89
CA GLY A 16 -7.72 3.22 18.95
C GLY A 16 -6.77 2.14 18.40
N LEU A 17 -7.06 0.86 18.67
CA LEU A 17 -6.24 -0.26 18.19
C LEU A 17 -6.37 -0.44 16.67
N ALA A 18 -7.58 -0.25 16.13
CA ALA A 18 -7.82 -0.36 14.71
C ALA A 18 -7.14 0.77 13.90
N VAL A 19 -7.15 2.02 14.41
CA VAL A 19 -6.40 3.12 13.78
C VAL A 19 -4.89 2.87 13.83
N PHE A 20 -4.36 2.37 14.95
CA PHE A 20 -2.95 2.00 15.06
C PHE A 20 -2.57 0.88 14.07
N GLY A 21 -3.39 -0.16 13.97
CA GLY A 21 -3.20 -1.24 12.99
C GLY A 21 -3.21 -0.74 11.56
N ALA A 22 -4.11 0.20 11.22
CA ALA A 22 -4.17 0.84 9.90
C ALA A 22 -2.90 1.65 9.58
N ALA A 23 -2.35 2.39 10.55
CA ALA A 23 -1.11 3.15 10.37
C ALA A 23 0.09 2.23 10.07
N ILE A 24 0.22 1.13 10.82
CA ILE A 24 1.26 0.12 10.58
C ILE A 24 1.07 -0.55 9.22
N GLY A 25 -0.17 -0.94 8.89
CA GLY A 25 -0.50 -1.55 7.60
C GLY A 25 -0.14 -0.66 6.42
N ALA A 26 -0.47 0.63 6.49
CA ALA A 26 -0.13 1.61 5.47
C ALA A 26 1.40 1.77 5.31
N GLY A 27 2.14 1.82 6.43
CA GLY A 27 3.60 1.90 6.39
C GLY A 27 4.24 0.67 5.75
N LEU A 28 3.77 -0.53 6.09
CA LEU A 28 4.26 -1.77 5.48
C LEU A 28 3.93 -1.86 3.98
N ALA A 29 2.74 -1.43 3.58
CA ALA A 29 2.37 -1.35 2.17
C ALA A 29 3.30 -0.40 1.38
N ALA A 30 3.59 0.78 1.94
CA ALA A 30 4.50 1.74 1.32
C ALA A 30 5.93 1.19 1.18
N ILE A 31 6.45 0.50 2.21
CA ILE A 31 7.76 -0.16 2.14
C ILE A 31 7.77 -1.25 1.07
N GLY A 32 6.74 -2.10 1.02
CA GLY A 32 6.63 -3.16 0.02
C GLY A 32 6.61 -2.61 -1.41
N ALA A 33 5.82 -1.56 -1.65
CA ALA A 33 5.75 -0.89 -2.94
C ALA A 33 7.08 -0.26 -3.34
N GLY A 34 7.72 0.49 -2.43
CA GLY A 34 9.00 1.15 -2.69
C GLY A 34 10.11 0.17 -3.04
N LEU A 35 10.20 -0.96 -2.32
CA LEU A 35 11.18 -2.02 -2.62
C LEU A 35 10.89 -2.72 -3.95
N GLY A 36 9.61 -2.99 -4.25
CA GLY A 36 9.20 -3.61 -5.51
C GLY A 36 9.53 -2.74 -6.72
N ILE A 37 9.08 -1.48 -6.70
CA ILE A 37 9.30 -0.52 -7.79
C ILE A 37 10.78 -0.21 -7.96
N GLY A 38 11.53 -0.03 -6.86
CA GLY A 38 12.97 0.21 -6.90
C GLY A 38 13.74 -0.91 -7.62
N ARG A 39 13.38 -2.17 -7.35
CA ARG A 39 13.97 -3.34 -8.03
C ARG A 39 13.61 -3.41 -9.51
N ILE A 40 12.35 -3.12 -9.85
CA ILE A 40 11.88 -3.10 -11.24
C ILE A 40 12.62 -2.01 -12.03
N GLY A 41 12.67 -0.79 -11.49
CA GLY A 41 13.35 0.35 -12.12
C GLY A 41 14.85 0.10 -12.29
N GLY A 42 15.52 -0.40 -11.25
CA GLY A 42 16.95 -0.74 -11.33
C GLY A 42 17.24 -1.79 -12.41
N SER A 43 16.47 -2.88 -12.43
CA SER A 43 16.63 -3.96 -13.42
C SER A 43 16.34 -3.47 -14.85
N ALA A 44 15.36 -2.59 -15.02
CA ALA A 44 15.02 -2.01 -16.30
C ALA A 44 16.13 -1.09 -16.83
N VAL A 45 16.68 -0.21 -15.98
CA VAL A 45 17.78 0.69 -16.37
C VAL A 45 19.03 -0.10 -16.74
N GLU A 46 19.38 -1.13 -15.98
CA GLU A 46 20.48 -2.03 -16.35
C GLU A 46 20.22 -2.77 -17.67
N GLY A 47 18.99 -3.23 -17.89
CA GLY A 47 18.59 -3.89 -19.14
C GLY A 47 18.74 -2.96 -20.34
N ILE A 48 18.26 -1.72 -20.21
CA ILE A 48 18.38 -0.67 -21.24
C ILE A 48 19.84 -0.35 -21.52
N ALA A 49 20.68 -0.26 -20.48
CA ALA A 49 22.11 0.01 -20.65
C ALA A 49 22.84 -1.11 -21.41
N ARG A 50 22.41 -2.37 -21.25
CA ARG A 50 22.98 -3.53 -21.97
C ARG A 50 22.44 -3.67 -23.40
N GLN A 51 21.19 -3.27 -23.65
CA GLN A 51 20.51 -3.42 -24.94
C GLN A 51 19.68 -2.16 -25.26
N PRO A 52 20.34 -1.08 -25.73
CA PRO A 52 19.65 0.18 -26.00
C PRO A 52 18.61 0.07 -27.12
N GLU A 53 18.77 -0.87 -28.05
CA GLU A 53 17.82 -1.12 -29.15
C GLU A 53 16.48 -1.65 -28.62
N ALA A 54 16.48 -2.32 -27.47
CA ALA A 54 15.29 -2.87 -26.83
C ALA A 54 14.65 -1.90 -25.81
N ALA A 55 15.13 -0.66 -25.69
CA ALA A 55 14.75 0.23 -24.60
C ALA A 55 13.24 0.47 -24.47
N GLY A 56 12.54 0.67 -25.60
CA GLY A 56 11.10 0.86 -25.61
C GLY A 56 10.32 -0.36 -25.11
N ALA A 57 10.77 -1.57 -25.46
CA ALA A 57 10.15 -2.81 -24.99
C ALA A 57 10.38 -3.02 -23.49
N ILE A 58 11.61 -2.77 -23.01
CA ILE A 58 11.96 -2.88 -21.58
C ILE A 58 11.17 -1.86 -20.76
N GLN A 59 11.07 -0.61 -21.22
CA GLN A 59 10.29 0.42 -20.53
C GLN A 59 8.79 0.06 -20.49
N THR A 60 8.24 -0.47 -21.57
CA THR A 60 6.83 -0.91 -21.60
C THR A 60 6.58 -2.04 -20.59
N ALA A 61 7.45 -3.06 -20.56
CA ALA A 61 7.35 -4.13 -19.58
C ALA A 61 7.50 -3.61 -18.14
N MET A 62 8.47 -2.72 -17.90
CA MET A 62 8.70 -2.07 -16.61
C MET A 62 7.43 -1.34 -16.13
N LEU A 63 6.80 -0.54 -16.98
CA LEU A 63 5.59 0.22 -16.62
C LEU A 63 4.39 -0.70 -16.31
N ILE A 64 4.22 -1.79 -17.07
CA ILE A 64 3.14 -2.77 -16.79
C ILE A 64 3.33 -3.38 -15.40
N ILE A 65 4.54 -3.84 -15.08
CA ILE A 65 4.82 -4.47 -13.78
C ILE A 65 4.75 -3.42 -12.65
N ALA A 66 5.26 -2.20 -12.88
CA ALA A 66 5.15 -1.11 -11.90
C ALA A 66 3.68 -0.77 -11.61
N ALA A 67 2.82 -0.72 -12.63
CA ALA A 67 1.39 -0.48 -12.46
C ALA A 67 0.69 -1.59 -11.67
N LEU A 68 1.09 -2.85 -11.85
CA LEU A 68 0.56 -3.97 -11.05
C LEU A 68 0.94 -3.88 -9.58
N ILE A 69 2.17 -3.48 -9.27
CA ILE A 69 2.59 -3.25 -7.88
C ILE A 69 1.84 -2.07 -7.27
N GLU A 70 1.73 -0.96 -8.00
CA GLU A 70 1.01 0.23 -7.54
C GLU A 70 -0.47 -0.06 -7.29
N ALA A 71 -1.13 -0.86 -8.14
CA ALA A 71 -2.51 -1.23 -7.91
C ALA A 71 -2.70 -1.92 -6.53
N VAL A 72 -1.84 -2.89 -6.21
CA VAL A 72 -1.90 -3.60 -4.92
C VAL A 72 -1.57 -2.67 -3.75
N ALA A 73 -0.57 -1.80 -3.90
CA ALA A 73 -0.17 -0.84 -2.87
C ALA A 73 -1.27 0.18 -2.57
N LEU A 74 -1.90 0.74 -3.61
CA LEU A 74 -3.00 1.68 -3.48
C LEU A 74 -4.24 1.01 -2.89
N PHE A 75 -4.56 -0.24 -3.27
CA PHE A 75 -5.63 -0.99 -2.62
C PHE A 75 -5.38 -1.14 -1.11
N ALA A 76 -4.16 -1.50 -0.70
CA ALA A 76 -3.80 -1.61 0.71
C ALA A 76 -3.89 -0.26 1.44
N ALA A 77 -3.40 0.82 0.84
CA ALA A 77 -3.48 2.17 1.39
C ALA A 77 -4.94 2.63 1.56
N VAL A 78 -5.81 2.36 0.58
CA VAL A 78 -7.24 2.67 0.65
C VAL A 78 -7.91 1.90 1.77
N ILE A 79 -7.62 0.61 1.94
CA ILE A 79 -8.17 -0.19 3.05
C ILE A 79 -7.76 0.41 4.40
N CYS A 80 -6.48 0.78 4.57
CA CYS A 80 -6.01 1.41 5.79
C CYS A 80 -6.71 2.76 6.04
N LEU A 81 -6.86 3.58 5.01
CA LEU A 81 -7.56 4.86 5.07
C LEU A 81 -9.04 4.70 5.43
N LEU A 82 -9.72 3.69 4.88
CA LEU A 82 -11.10 3.37 5.23
C LEU A 82 -11.24 2.95 6.69
N ILE A 83 -10.29 2.19 7.24
CA ILE A 83 -10.30 1.82 8.66
C ILE A 83 -10.14 3.07 9.53
N SER A 84 -9.28 4.02 9.13
CA SER A 84 -9.08 5.27 9.87
C SER A 84 -10.27 6.22 9.85
N PHE A 85 -11.10 6.23 8.79
CA PHE A 85 -12.26 7.12 8.68
C PHE A 85 -13.60 6.50 9.10
N LYS A 86 -13.66 5.16 9.22
CA LYS A 86 -14.90 4.44 9.57
C LYS A 86 -15.02 4.18 11.08
N LEU A 87 -14.17 4.80 11.89
CA LEU A 87 -14.12 4.75 13.35
C LEU A 87 -14.42 6.13 13.96
#